data_AF-A0A7C7G0H8-F1
#
_entry.id   AF-A0A7C7G0H8-F1
#
_cell.length_a   1.000
_cell.length_b   1.000
_cell.length_c   1.000
_cell.angle_alpha   90.00
_cell.angle_beta   90.00
_cell.angle_gamma   90.00
#
_symmetry.space_group_name_H-M   'P 1'
#
loop_
_entity.id
_entity.type
_entity.pdbx_description
1 polymer ?
#
loop_
_entity_poly.entity_id
_entity_poly.type
_entity_poly.pdbx_seq_one_letter_code
_entity_poly.pdbx_strand_id
1 'polypeptide(L)'
;MSNKKGAADTTTSIMNTNEVKVVDIHNNNPRVRPGFNTQGTINLDEFDKLVKSSGLVPIKFKSCTFSHFEFLDLHTVDLDDENFANLGIRNEFDANDRIDGLEVSFSQRGFVITEWPPSRDSNGAWLGGRGRASAAINNDERWLPTAVYSREDTSLKNTLTNAFIENLDDLPNSPATYEDIVNGGVHLINLGELEPTVADIDSWLRDLQVELHFKTGQITKMRDKIIEVSTRDESLILRKATKDWHSWIKRNLELRKKDYVLVNASLASCDTYIQRVWCETILPAIIKGTDPVDIIFYTSLYRPPEAREALSKSITKLNQLYAMSYELVKSQLAAAGLNLDGLLKATGKSIGDAEKPFNIIGACPQIADSHDLESDSLVSVAKY
;
A
#
# COMPACT_ATOMS: atom_id res chain seq x y z
N MET A 1 70.47 -6.29 -48.23
CA MET A 1 69.07 -6.63 -48.59
C MET A 1 68.19 -6.24 -47.41
N SER A 2 67.49 -5.11 -47.54
CA SER A 2 66.69 -4.50 -46.49
C SER A 2 65.31 -4.22 -47.09
N ASN A 3 64.27 -4.81 -46.49
CA ASN A 3 62.90 -4.78 -46.99
C ASN A 3 62.28 -3.40 -46.80
N LYS A 4 61.84 -2.79 -47.91
CA LYS A 4 60.98 -1.61 -47.93
C LYS A 4 59.53 -2.01 -48.20
N LYS A 5 58.67 -1.39 -47.37
CA LYS A 5 57.21 -1.21 -47.44
C LYS A 5 56.62 -1.18 -48.85
N GLY A 6 55.49 -1.88 -49.01
CA GLY A 6 54.45 -1.60 -50.00
C GLY A 6 53.10 -1.58 -49.28
N ALA A 7 52.32 -0.51 -49.50
CA ALA A 7 51.08 -0.17 -48.81
C ALA A 7 49.90 -1.08 -49.22
N ALA A 8 49.00 -1.37 -48.29
CA ALA A 8 47.75 -2.09 -48.52
C ALA A 8 46.58 -1.10 -48.54
N ASP A 9 45.91 -1.01 -49.69
CA ASP A 9 44.62 -0.36 -49.88
C ASP A 9 43.56 -1.06 -49.04
N THR A 10 42.92 -0.31 -48.14
CA THR A 10 41.80 -0.80 -47.34
C THR A 10 40.50 -0.44 -48.05
N THR A 11 39.90 -1.43 -48.70
CA THR A 11 38.56 -1.31 -49.30
C THR A 11 37.52 -1.26 -48.19
N THR A 12 36.80 -0.15 -48.08
CA THR A 12 35.68 0.03 -47.15
C THR A 12 34.50 -0.83 -47.60
N SER A 13 34.31 -1.99 -46.97
CA SER A 13 33.11 -2.80 -47.13
C SER A 13 31.97 -2.17 -46.33
N ILE A 14 30.98 -1.63 -47.04
CA ILE A 14 29.72 -1.15 -46.48
C ILE A 14 28.96 -2.41 -46.05
N MET A 15 28.98 -2.72 -44.75
CA MET A 15 28.12 -3.75 -44.21
C MET A 15 26.67 -3.26 -44.23
N ASN A 16 25.89 -3.99 -45.00
CA ASN A 16 24.45 -3.95 -45.15
C ASN A 16 23.80 -4.00 -43.75
N THR A 17 23.16 -2.91 -43.32
CA THR A 17 22.28 -2.91 -42.15
C THR A 17 21.05 -3.71 -42.49
N ASN A 18 21.03 -4.98 -42.08
CA ASN A 18 19.79 -5.73 -42.01
C ASN A 18 18.86 -4.98 -41.05
N GLU A 19 17.86 -4.32 -41.62
CA GLU A 19 16.67 -3.87 -40.91
C GLU A 19 16.14 -5.08 -40.12
N VAL A 20 16.35 -5.05 -38.81
CA VAL A 20 15.60 -5.89 -37.90
C VAL A 20 14.16 -5.41 -38.00
N LYS A 21 13.37 -6.07 -38.84
CA LYS A 21 11.92 -5.98 -38.78
C LYS A 21 11.53 -6.43 -37.37
N VAL A 22 11.22 -5.45 -36.52
CA VAL A 22 10.48 -5.67 -35.29
C VAL A 22 9.17 -6.32 -35.73
N VAL A 23 9.07 -7.63 -35.50
CA VAL A 23 7.82 -8.37 -35.71
C VAL A 23 6.89 -7.89 -34.62
N ASP A 24 5.87 -7.13 -35.01
CA ASP A 24 4.85 -6.59 -34.13
C ASP A 24 3.97 -7.76 -33.63
N ILE A 25 4.29 -8.28 -32.44
CA ILE A 25 3.69 -9.51 -31.87
C ILE A 25 2.27 -9.25 -31.33
N HIS A 26 1.77 -8.00 -31.37
CA HIS A 26 0.53 -7.59 -30.69
C HIS A 26 -0.67 -7.31 -31.61
N ASN A 27 -0.59 -7.62 -32.90
CA ASN A 27 -1.63 -7.32 -33.91
C ASN A 27 -3.01 -8.00 -33.73
N ASN A 28 -3.22 -8.80 -32.68
CA ASN A 28 -4.48 -9.53 -32.47
C ASN A 28 -5.40 -8.96 -31.39
N ASN A 29 -5.00 -7.90 -30.66
CA ASN A 29 -5.86 -7.32 -29.63
C ASN A 29 -6.72 -6.18 -30.23
N PRO A 30 -8.06 -6.21 -30.09
CA PRO A 30 -8.91 -5.13 -30.57
C PRO A 30 -8.49 -3.77 -30.02
N ARG A 31 -8.20 -2.82 -30.90
CA ARG A 31 -7.81 -1.43 -30.54
C ARG A 31 -9.00 -0.55 -30.17
N VAL A 32 -10.22 -1.07 -30.29
CA VAL A 32 -11.46 -0.43 -29.88
C VAL A 32 -12.21 -1.37 -28.94
N ARG A 33 -12.65 -0.84 -27.79
CA ARG A 33 -13.46 -1.56 -26.80
C ARG A 33 -14.65 -0.69 -26.37
N PRO A 34 -15.72 -1.29 -25.81
CA PRO A 34 -16.77 -0.53 -25.14
C PRO A 34 -16.15 0.41 -24.09
N GLY A 35 -16.68 1.63 -24.00
CA GLY A 35 -16.29 2.54 -22.93
C GLY A 35 -16.87 2.11 -21.59
N PHE A 36 -16.31 2.68 -20.53
CA PHE A 36 -16.75 2.41 -19.16
C PHE A 36 -18.25 2.67 -18.99
N ASN A 37 -18.92 1.81 -18.24
CA ASN A 37 -20.36 1.80 -18.01
C ASN A 37 -21.17 1.85 -19.30
N THR A 38 -20.68 1.21 -20.35
CA THR A 38 -21.25 1.20 -21.71
C THR A 38 -21.35 2.57 -22.38
N GLN A 39 -20.65 3.58 -21.85
CA GLN A 39 -20.62 4.93 -22.42
C GLN A 39 -19.64 5.00 -23.58
N GLY A 40 -20.17 4.93 -24.81
CA GLY A 40 -19.38 5.08 -26.03
C GLY A 40 -18.34 3.97 -26.22
N THR A 41 -17.19 4.33 -26.80
CA THR A 41 -16.08 3.40 -27.07
C THR A 41 -14.76 4.04 -26.69
N ILE A 42 -13.81 3.25 -26.20
CA ILE A 42 -12.43 3.65 -26.01
C ILE A 42 -11.63 3.15 -27.21
N ASN A 43 -10.92 4.06 -27.89
CA ASN A 43 -10.11 3.74 -29.07
C ASN A 43 -8.64 4.11 -28.82
N LEU A 44 -7.74 3.13 -28.83
CA LEU A 44 -6.31 3.34 -28.60
C LEU A 44 -5.66 4.21 -29.68
N ASP A 45 -6.21 4.24 -30.90
CA ASP A 45 -5.73 5.12 -31.98
C ASP A 45 -5.93 6.61 -31.66
N GLU A 46 -6.87 6.95 -30.78
CA GLU A 46 -7.08 8.33 -30.35
C GLU A 46 -5.95 8.80 -29.43
N PHE A 47 -5.44 7.93 -28.56
CA PHE A 47 -4.23 8.22 -27.78
C PHE A 47 -3.02 8.43 -28.69
N ASP A 48 -2.81 7.56 -29.68
CA ASP A 48 -1.71 7.72 -30.64
C ASP A 48 -1.80 9.04 -31.41
N LYS A 49 -3.01 9.45 -31.80
CA LYS A 49 -3.23 10.75 -32.46
C LYS A 49 -2.90 11.90 -31.53
N LEU A 50 -3.36 11.84 -30.27
CA LEU A 50 -3.09 12.88 -29.27
C LEU A 50 -1.59 13.00 -28.98
N VAL A 51 -0.86 11.89 -28.90
CA VAL A 51 0.61 11.91 -28.75
C VAL A 51 1.28 12.55 -29.96
N LYS A 52 0.90 12.16 -31.18
CA LYS A 52 1.45 12.73 -32.43
C LYS A 52 1.15 14.21 -32.58
N SER A 53 -0.01 14.67 -32.11
CA SER A 53 -0.40 16.08 -32.14
C SER A 53 0.08 16.88 -30.94
N SER A 54 0.86 16.27 -30.03
CA SER A 54 1.28 16.88 -28.75
C SER A 54 0.12 17.29 -27.84
N GLY A 55 -1.09 16.76 -28.07
CA GLY A 55 -2.23 16.91 -27.18
C GLY A 55 -2.14 16.01 -25.94
N LEU A 56 -1.26 15.01 -25.97
CA LEU A 56 -0.94 14.15 -24.84
C LEU A 56 0.56 13.88 -24.81
N VAL A 57 1.23 14.22 -23.71
CA VAL A 57 2.70 14.08 -23.59
C VAL A 57 3.01 12.83 -22.76
N PRO A 58 3.82 11.88 -23.26
CA PRO A 58 4.23 10.72 -22.49
C PRO A 58 4.93 11.11 -21.20
N ILE A 59 4.52 10.49 -20.09
CA ILE A 59 5.18 10.64 -18.79
C ILE A 59 6.63 10.14 -18.93
N LYS A 60 7.57 10.93 -18.43
CA LYS A 60 9.01 10.62 -18.45
C LYS A 60 9.40 9.89 -17.18
N PHE A 61 9.21 8.58 -17.18
CA PHE A 61 9.73 7.70 -16.14
C PHE A 61 11.26 7.52 -16.26
N LYS A 62 11.96 7.45 -15.13
CA LYS A 62 13.39 7.17 -15.06
C LYS A 62 13.67 5.75 -15.54
N SER A 63 14.67 5.61 -16.41
CA SER A 63 15.10 4.32 -17.01
C SER A 63 13.98 3.57 -17.73
N CYS A 64 13.02 4.31 -18.30
CA CYS A 64 11.88 3.77 -19.01
C CYS A 64 11.68 4.50 -20.33
N THR A 65 11.27 3.76 -21.36
CA THR A 65 10.91 4.31 -22.67
C THR A 65 9.49 3.92 -23.02
N PHE A 66 8.63 4.90 -23.34
CA PHE A 66 7.26 4.62 -23.80
C PHE A 66 7.30 3.77 -25.07
N SER A 67 6.51 2.69 -25.07
CA SER A 67 6.42 1.76 -26.19
C SER A 67 5.13 1.96 -26.97
N HIS A 68 3.98 1.70 -26.35
CA HIS A 68 2.67 1.73 -27.00
C HIS A 68 1.53 1.78 -25.98
N PHE A 69 0.29 1.93 -26.47
CA PHE A 69 -0.92 1.73 -25.68
C PHE A 69 -1.51 0.35 -25.92
N GLU A 70 -2.05 -0.27 -24.87
CA GLU A 70 -2.77 -1.54 -24.95
C GLU A 70 -4.03 -1.54 -24.06
N PHE A 71 -4.82 -2.60 -24.16
CA PHE A 71 -5.90 -2.87 -23.20
C PHE A 71 -5.47 -3.97 -22.21
N LEU A 72 -5.54 -3.65 -20.93
CA LEU A 72 -5.42 -4.61 -19.84
C LEU A 72 -6.78 -5.27 -19.56
N ASP A 73 -6.82 -6.61 -19.52
CA ASP A 73 -7.96 -7.35 -18.96
C ASP A 73 -7.91 -7.27 -17.43
N LEU A 74 -8.85 -6.53 -16.84
CA LEU A 74 -8.90 -6.30 -15.40
C LEU A 74 -9.29 -7.56 -14.62
N HIS A 75 -9.90 -8.57 -15.25
CA HIS A 75 -10.19 -9.85 -14.60
C HIS A 75 -8.93 -10.67 -14.31
N THR A 76 -7.77 -10.30 -14.87
CA THR A 76 -6.49 -10.96 -14.57
C THR A 76 -5.65 -10.20 -13.56
N VAL A 77 -6.15 -9.08 -13.03
CA VAL A 77 -5.42 -8.25 -12.05
C VAL A 77 -5.78 -8.70 -10.65
N ASP A 78 -4.77 -9.05 -9.86
CA ASP A 78 -4.91 -9.26 -8.43
C ASP A 78 -4.57 -7.95 -7.68
N LEU A 79 -5.55 -7.39 -6.97
CA LEU A 79 -5.39 -6.17 -6.17
C LEU A 79 -4.59 -6.40 -4.89
N ASP A 80 -4.40 -7.66 -4.50
CA ASP A 80 -3.67 -8.05 -3.31
C ASP A 80 -2.19 -8.34 -3.57
N ASP A 81 -1.77 -8.36 -4.84
CA ASP A 81 -0.36 -8.51 -5.24
C ASP A 81 0.48 -7.37 -4.62
N GLU A 82 1.67 -7.69 -4.11
CA GLU A 82 2.63 -6.73 -3.57
C GLU A 82 2.97 -5.63 -4.61
N ASN A 83 2.95 -5.96 -5.90
CA ASN A 83 3.12 -4.98 -7.00
C ASN A 83 2.02 -3.91 -7.02
N PHE A 84 0.90 -4.16 -6.36
CA PHE A 84 -0.21 -3.23 -6.15
C PHE A 84 -0.14 -2.50 -4.80
N ALA A 85 0.67 -2.99 -3.85
CA ALA A 85 0.88 -2.33 -2.57
C ALA A 85 1.66 -1.00 -2.76
N ASN A 86 1.13 0.10 -2.24
CA ASN A 86 1.78 1.42 -2.28
C ASN A 86 2.78 1.62 -1.12
N LEU A 87 3.50 0.56 -0.73
CA LEU A 87 4.43 0.63 0.40
C LEU A 87 5.53 1.68 0.12
N GLY A 88 5.65 2.67 1.00
CA GLY A 88 6.61 3.76 0.85
C GLY A 88 6.29 4.83 -0.21
N ILE A 89 5.14 4.77 -0.89
CA ILE A 89 4.78 5.73 -1.96
C ILE A 89 3.73 6.75 -1.51
N ARG A 90 2.81 6.40 -0.61
CA ARG A 90 1.77 7.32 -0.10
C ARG A 90 1.55 7.16 1.41
N ASN A 91 1.36 8.28 2.09
CA ASN A 91 1.12 8.41 3.53
C ASN A 91 -0.37 8.25 3.90
N GLU A 92 -1.29 8.35 2.93
CA GLU A 92 -2.73 8.43 3.19
C GLU A 92 -3.35 7.10 3.62
N PHE A 93 -4.19 7.18 4.66
CA PHE A 93 -5.06 6.10 5.15
C PHE A 93 -6.38 6.01 4.34
N ASP A 94 -6.71 7.07 3.60
CA ASP A 94 -7.95 7.27 2.84
C ASP A 94 -7.74 7.16 1.33
N ALA A 95 -6.97 6.17 0.89
CA ALA A 95 -6.93 5.81 -0.54
C ALA A 95 -8.33 5.55 -1.12
N ASN A 96 -9.32 5.23 -0.26
CA ASN A 96 -10.71 4.98 -0.62
C ASN A 96 -11.43 6.23 -1.13
N ASP A 97 -11.35 7.40 -0.48
CA ASP A 97 -12.11 8.58 -0.95
C ASP A 97 -11.73 8.99 -2.37
N ARG A 98 -10.44 8.83 -2.72
CA ARG A 98 -9.94 9.06 -4.07
C ARG A 98 -10.41 8.01 -5.06
N ILE A 99 -10.37 6.73 -4.68
CA ILE A 99 -10.83 5.62 -5.51
C ILE A 99 -12.35 5.74 -5.73
N ASP A 100 -13.13 6.02 -4.69
CA ASP A 100 -14.57 6.28 -4.73
C ASP A 100 -14.88 7.48 -5.65
N GLY A 101 -14.07 8.55 -5.58
CA GLY A 101 -14.19 9.68 -6.51
C GLY A 101 -13.95 9.29 -7.98
N LEU A 102 -12.96 8.43 -8.24
CA LEU A 102 -12.70 7.87 -9.57
C LEU A 102 -13.83 6.93 -10.01
N GLU A 103 -14.36 6.09 -9.13
CA GLU A 103 -15.51 5.22 -9.40
C GLU A 103 -16.73 6.02 -9.85
N VAL A 104 -17.07 7.08 -9.11
CA VAL A 104 -18.15 8.01 -9.46
C VAL A 104 -17.87 8.67 -10.81
N SER A 105 -16.63 9.12 -11.05
CA SER A 105 -16.25 9.74 -12.31
C SER A 105 -16.43 8.80 -13.50
N PHE A 106 -15.94 7.56 -13.39
CA PHE A 106 -16.09 6.52 -14.40
C PHE A 106 -17.54 6.13 -14.63
N SER A 107 -18.35 6.06 -13.57
CA SER A 107 -19.79 5.81 -13.63
C SER A 107 -20.55 6.91 -14.38
N GLN A 108 -20.19 8.17 -14.15
CA GLN A 108 -20.90 9.32 -14.73
C GLN A 108 -20.42 9.69 -16.13
N ARG A 109 -19.11 9.60 -16.39
CA ARG A 109 -18.47 10.20 -17.58
C ARG A 109 -17.67 9.21 -18.43
N GLY A 110 -17.57 7.96 -18.01
CA GLY A 110 -16.70 6.97 -18.65
C GLY A 110 -15.19 7.25 -18.43
N PHE A 111 -14.35 6.62 -19.24
CA PHE A 111 -12.90 6.83 -19.21
C PHE A 111 -12.50 8.10 -19.98
N VAL A 112 -11.66 8.95 -19.39
CA VAL A 112 -11.21 10.20 -20.01
C VAL A 112 -9.94 9.96 -20.84
N ILE A 113 -10.05 10.07 -22.16
CA ILE A 113 -8.94 9.81 -23.10
C ILE A 113 -7.96 10.98 -23.25
N THR A 114 -8.29 12.16 -22.74
CA THR A 114 -7.42 13.35 -22.78
C THR A 114 -6.36 13.35 -21.69
N GLU A 115 -6.39 12.38 -20.79
CA GLU A 115 -5.42 12.18 -19.71
C GLU A 115 -4.53 10.98 -20.02
N TRP A 116 -3.28 10.99 -19.51
CA TRP A 116 -2.35 9.89 -19.73
C TRP A 116 -2.86 8.64 -19.00
N PRO A 117 -3.05 7.49 -19.66
CA PRO A 117 -3.64 6.31 -19.02
C PRO A 117 -2.69 5.70 -17.96
N PRO A 118 -3.19 4.78 -17.11
CA PRO A 118 -2.36 4.02 -16.19
C PRO A 118 -1.17 3.36 -16.89
N SER A 119 -0.02 3.29 -16.22
CA SER A 119 1.25 2.93 -16.85
C SER A 119 1.84 1.66 -16.24
N ARG A 120 2.26 0.73 -17.10
CA ARG A 120 2.92 -0.53 -16.71
C ARG A 120 4.18 -0.73 -17.54
N ASP A 121 5.11 -1.52 -17.01
CA ASP A 121 6.22 -2.00 -17.82
C ASP A 121 5.82 -3.21 -18.68
N SER A 122 6.68 -3.58 -19.63
CA SER A 122 6.48 -4.71 -20.54
C SER A 122 6.41 -6.08 -19.84
N ASN A 123 6.79 -6.15 -18.56
CA ASN A 123 6.68 -7.36 -17.74
C ASN A 123 5.40 -7.37 -16.90
N GLY A 124 4.60 -6.30 -16.96
CA GLY A 124 3.37 -6.14 -16.21
C GLY A 124 3.54 -5.46 -14.84
N ALA A 125 4.73 -5.02 -14.44
CA ALA A 125 4.87 -4.29 -13.19
C ALA A 125 4.23 -2.90 -13.30
N TRP A 126 3.55 -2.45 -12.25
CA TRP A 126 2.91 -1.14 -12.22
C TRP A 126 3.94 -0.02 -12.03
N LEU A 127 4.01 0.87 -13.02
CA LEU A 127 4.72 2.15 -12.89
C LEU A 127 3.80 3.21 -12.29
N GLY A 128 2.51 3.13 -12.64
CA GLY A 128 1.54 4.14 -12.24
C GLY A 128 0.07 3.80 -12.49
N GLY A 129 -0.84 4.47 -11.79
CA GLY A 129 -2.28 4.39 -12.03
C GLY A 129 -3.01 3.24 -11.32
N ARG A 130 -2.42 2.65 -10.28
CA ARG A 130 -3.03 1.61 -9.42
C ARG A 130 -4.44 1.99 -8.94
N GLY A 131 -4.63 3.23 -8.49
CA GLY A 131 -5.95 3.72 -8.04
C GLY A 131 -7.02 3.75 -9.15
N ARG A 132 -6.62 4.06 -10.39
CA ARG A 132 -7.53 4.03 -11.56
C ARG A 132 -7.89 2.60 -11.94
N ALA A 133 -6.95 1.67 -11.82
CA ALA A 133 -7.24 0.25 -12.02
C ALA A 133 -8.17 -0.31 -10.92
N SER A 134 -7.95 0.03 -9.64
CA SER A 134 -8.87 -0.32 -8.56
C SER A 134 -10.28 0.23 -8.78
N ALA A 135 -10.41 1.51 -9.13
CA ALA A 135 -11.71 2.13 -9.39
C ALA A 135 -12.43 1.49 -10.59
N ALA A 136 -11.69 1.11 -11.64
CA ALA A 136 -12.26 0.41 -12.78
C ALA A 136 -12.74 -1.01 -12.40
N ILE A 137 -11.95 -1.75 -11.62
CA ILE A 137 -12.36 -3.07 -11.09
C ILE A 137 -13.62 -2.96 -10.23
N ASN A 138 -13.69 -1.95 -9.36
CA ASN A 138 -14.85 -1.74 -8.49
C ASN A 138 -16.13 -1.35 -9.27
N ASN A 139 -15.98 -0.81 -10.48
CA ASN A 139 -17.08 -0.53 -11.41
C ASN A 139 -17.40 -1.72 -12.35
N ASP A 140 -16.88 -2.92 -12.08
CA ASP A 140 -17.05 -4.11 -12.91
C ASP A 140 -16.58 -3.92 -14.37
N GLU A 141 -15.59 -3.05 -14.58
CA GLU A 141 -15.01 -2.83 -15.90
C GLU A 141 -14.06 -3.97 -16.28
N ARG A 142 -14.14 -4.40 -17.53
CA ARG A 142 -13.26 -5.47 -18.03
C ARG A 142 -11.96 -4.97 -18.65
N TRP A 143 -11.99 -3.86 -19.37
CA TRP A 143 -10.88 -3.44 -20.23
C TRP A 143 -10.39 -2.05 -19.86
N LEU A 144 -9.17 -1.93 -19.36
CA LEU A 144 -8.56 -0.64 -19.03
C LEU A 144 -7.51 -0.28 -20.09
N PRO A 145 -7.59 0.90 -20.75
CA PRO A 145 -6.48 1.36 -21.58
C PRO A 145 -5.26 1.65 -20.70
N THR A 146 -4.09 1.17 -21.11
CA THR A 146 -2.83 1.33 -20.37
C THR A 146 -1.68 1.74 -21.30
N ALA A 147 -0.76 2.57 -20.79
CA ALA A 147 0.50 2.88 -21.45
C ALA A 147 1.57 1.86 -21.05
N VAL A 148 2.22 1.25 -22.03
CA VAL A 148 3.28 0.25 -21.83
C VAL A 148 4.64 0.90 -22.03
N TYR A 149 5.55 0.63 -21.10
CA TYR A 149 6.92 1.12 -21.12
C TYR A 149 7.92 -0.04 -21.16
N SER A 150 9.00 0.12 -21.91
CA SER A 150 10.19 -0.71 -21.78
C SER A 150 11.02 -0.18 -20.61
N ARG A 151 11.32 -1.04 -19.63
CA ARG A 151 12.03 -0.67 -18.41
C ARG A 151 13.42 -1.33 -18.38
N GLU A 152 14.46 -0.52 -18.19
CA GLU A 152 15.84 -1.00 -18.14
C GLU A 152 16.29 -1.32 -16.71
N ASP A 153 15.79 -0.59 -15.73
CA ASP A 153 16.18 -0.69 -14.32
C ASP A 153 14.97 -1.08 -13.46
N THR A 154 14.94 -2.34 -13.01
CA THR A 154 13.86 -2.90 -12.18
C THR A 154 14.15 -2.82 -10.68
N SER A 155 15.19 -2.08 -10.25
CA SER A 155 15.46 -1.87 -8.82
C SER A 155 14.26 -1.28 -8.09
N LEU A 156 14.16 -1.55 -6.80
CA LEU A 156 13.07 -0.99 -6.00
C LEU A 156 13.17 0.54 -5.94
N LYS A 157 14.39 1.07 -5.86
CA LYS A 157 14.65 2.52 -5.99
C LYS A 157 14.01 3.11 -7.23
N ASN A 158 14.25 2.49 -8.38
CA ASN A 158 13.69 2.97 -9.64
C ASN A 158 12.15 2.83 -9.67
N THR A 159 11.60 1.74 -9.12
CA THR A 159 10.16 1.52 -9.02
C THR A 159 9.49 2.63 -8.21
N LEU A 160 10.05 2.91 -7.04
CA LEU A 160 9.52 3.88 -6.10
C LEU A 160 9.72 5.32 -6.61
N THR A 161 10.83 5.59 -7.29
CA THR A 161 11.09 6.86 -7.99
C THR A 161 10.03 7.12 -9.05
N ASN A 162 9.76 6.14 -9.93
CA ASN A 162 8.77 6.28 -11.00
C ASN A 162 7.34 6.43 -10.46
N ALA A 163 7.01 5.73 -9.38
CA ALA A 163 5.74 5.90 -8.70
C ALA A 163 5.58 7.33 -8.16
N PHE A 164 6.63 7.94 -7.60
CA PHE A 164 6.57 9.35 -7.18
C PHE A 164 6.46 10.32 -8.34
N ILE A 165 7.21 10.11 -9.43
CA ILE A 165 7.12 10.96 -10.63
C ILE A 165 5.67 11.04 -11.13
N GLU A 166 4.96 9.90 -11.26
CA GLU A 166 3.54 9.93 -11.65
C GLU A 166 2.69 10.70 -10.62
N ASN A 167 2.90 10.43 -9.34
CA ASN A 167 2.06 10.97 -8.27
C ASN A 167 2.31 12.46 -7.98
N LEU A 168 3.43 13.04 -8.41
CA LEU A 168 3.74 14.47 -8.25
C LEU A 168 3.04 15.33 -9.32
N ASP A 169 2.87 14.78 -10.52
CA ASP A 169 2.24 15.43 -11.67
C ASP A 169 0.73 15.10 -11.81
N ASP A 170 0.18 14.22 -10.97
CA ASP A 170 -1.19 13.70 -11.12
C ASP A 170 -2.24 14.82 -10.95
N LEU A 171 -2.84 15.24 -12.06
CA LEU A 171 -4.15 15.88 -12.11
C LEU A 171 -5.12 14.82 -12.64
N PRO A 172 -6.21 14.48 -11.93
CA PRO A 172 -6.97 15.33 -11.00
C PRO A 172 -6.84 15.03 -9.48
N ASN A 173 -5.88 14.21 -9.05
CA ASN A 173 -5.82 13.74 -7.65
C ASN A 173 -4.73 14.40 -6.80
N SER A 174 -4.90 14.38 -5.48
CA SER A 174 -3.94 14.94 -4.51
C SER A 174 -2.49 14.53 -4.82
N PRO A 175 -1.59 15.47 -5.16
CA PRO A 175 -0.20 15.17 -5.46
C PRO A 175 0.51 14.50 -4.29
N ALA A 176 1.62 13.80 -4.56
CA ALA A 176 2.46 13.26 -3.49
C ALA A 176 2.85 14.36 -2.50
N THR A 177 2.71 14.07 -1.21
CA THR A 177 2.95 15.03 -0.13
C THR A 177 4.41 15.04 0.31
N TYR A 178 4.78 16.06 1.09
CA TYR A 178 6.09 16.12 1.76
C TYR A 178 6.38 14.85 2.58
N GLU A 179 5.38 14.36 3.32
CA GLU A 179 5.54 13.17 4.17
C GLU A 179 5.64 11.89 3.33
N ASP A 180 4.96 11.83 2.18
CA ASP A 180 5.08 10.69 1.26
C ASP A 180 6.55 10.50 0.84
N ILE A 181 7.19 11.59 0.39
CA ILE A 181 8.58 11.59 -0.08
C ILE A 181 9.55 11.23 1.05
N VAL A 182 9.35 11.79 2.25
CA VAL A 182 10.18 11.47 3.41
C VAL A 182 10.09 9.98 3.75
N ASN A 183 8.88 9.43 3.83
CA ASN A 183 8.68 8.01 4.12
C ASN A 183 9.28 7.10 3.04
N GLY A 184 9.13 7.47 1.76
CA GLY A 184 9.75 6.74 0.66
C GLY A 184 11.27 6.77 0.72
N GLY A 185 11.88 7.90 1.07
CA GLY A 185 13.33 8.01 1.24
C GLY A 185 13.85 7.14 2.38
N VAL A 186 13.18 7.16 3.53
CA VAL A 186 13.50 6.30 4.68
C VAL A 186 13.39 4.83 4.30
N HIS A 187 12.34 4.46 3.56
CA HIS A 187 12.14 3.08 3.10
C HIS A 187 13.30 2.59 2.23
N LEU A 188 13.73 3.40 1.27
CA LEU A 188 14.86 3.06 0.41
C LEU A 188 16.16 2.90 1.21
N ILE A 189 16.36 3.71 2.25
CA ILE A 189 17.54 3.56 3.12
C ILE A 189 17.50 2.25 3.90
N ASN A 190 16.36 1.91 4.50
CA ASN A 190 16.21 0.66 5.26
C ASN A 190 16.45 -0.59 4.40
N LEU A 191 16.16 -0.49 3.09
CA LEU A 191 16.39 -1.58 2.13
C LEU A 191 17.79 -1.55 1.49
N GLY A 192 18.65 -0.60 1.88
CA GLY A 192 20.00 -0.45 1.33
C GLY A 192 20.03 0.06 -0.12
N GLU A 193 18.92 0.61 -0.61
CA GLU A 193 18.76 1.15 -1.97
C GLU A 193 19.09 2.66 -2.06
N LEU A 194 19.18 3.32 -0.91
CA LEU A 194 19.57 4.72 -0.77
C LEU A 194 20.52 4.86 0.42
N GLU A 195 21.64 5.56 0.22
CA GLU A 195 22.57 5.84 1.31
C GLU A 195 22.09 7.07 2.12
N PRO A 196 22.20 7.08 3.46
CA PRO A 196 21.77 8.18 4.31
C PRO A 196 22.73 9.38 4.26
N THR A 197 23.19 9.76 3.07
CA THR A 197 24.09 10.89 2.84
C THR A 197 23.36 12.04 2.18
N VAL A 198 23.82 13.27 2.45
CA VAL A 198 23.30 14.49 1.79
C VAL A 198 23.39 14.35 0.26
N ALA A 199 24.50 13.82 -0.25
CA ALA A 199 24.74 13.71 -1.68
C ALA A 199 23.77 12.76 -2.38
N ASP A 200 23.56 11.57 -1.81
CA ASP A 200 22.70 10.54 -2.40
C ASP A 200 21.22 10.91 -2.31
N ILE A 201 20.80 11.46 -1.17
CA ILE A 201 19.42 11.92 -0.99
C ILE A 201 19.13 13.11 -1.90
N ASP A 202 20.02 14.12 -1.99
CA ASP A 202 19.83 15.23 -2.92
C ASP A 202 19.82 14.77 -4.38
N SER A 203 20.58 13.72 -4.72
CA SER A 203 20.53 13.12 -6.07
C SER A 203 19.18 12.46 -6.33
N TRP A 204 18.67 11.68 -5.37
CA TRP A 204 17.38 11.03 -5.51
C TRP A 204 16.22 12.03 -5.57
N LEU A 205 16.23 13.09 -4.75
CA LEU A 205 15.23 14.16 -4.82
C LEU A 205 15.25 14.88 -6.18
N ARG A 206 16.42 15.07 -6.79
CA ARG A 206 16.52 15.58 -8.18
C ARG A 206 15.95 14.60 -9.20
N ASP A 207 16.16 13.30 -9.02
CA ASP A 207 15.55 12.29 -9.90
C ASP A 207 14.02 12.35 -9.86
N LEU A 208 13.45 12.68 -8.69
CA LEU A 208 12.02 12.90 -8.49
C LEU A 208 11.50 14.24 -9.04
N GLN A 209 12.38 15.15 -9.46
CA GLN A 209 12.03 16.51 -9.92
C GLN A 209 11.20 17.32 -8.91
N VAL A 210 11.46 17.13 -7.60
CA VAL A 210 10.69 17.79 -6.53
C VAL A 210 10.75 19.31 -6.58
N GLU A 211 11.74 19.90 -7.27
CA GLU A 211 11.85 21.33 -7.49
C GLU A 211 10.70 21.95 -8.31
N LEU A 212 9.99 21.14 -9.10
CA LEU A 212 8.81 21.58 -9.85
C LEU A 212 7.59 21.75 -8.93
N HIS A 213 7.59 21.09 -7.78
CA HIS A 213 6.42 20.96 -6.90
C HIS A 213 6.61 21.60 -5.51
N PHE A 214 7.85 21.71 -5.04
CA PHE A 214 8.18 22.16 -3.69
C PHE A 214 9.16 23.33 -3.68
N LYS A 215 9.03 24.19 -2.66
CA LYS A 215 9.99 25.29 -2.45
C LYS A 215 11.33 24.73 -1.96
N THR A 216 12.44 25.38 -2.31
CA THR A 216 13.80 24.99 -1.89
C THR A 216 13.93 24.70 -0.39
N GLY A 217 13.33 25.54 0.46
CA GLY A 217 13.35 25.32 1.91
C GLY A 217 12.59 24.09 2.39
N GLN A 218 11.60 23.60 1.64
CA GLN A 218 10.93 22.32 1.92
C GLN A 218 11.81 21.15 1.49
N ILE A 219 12.47 21.25 0.33
CA ILE A 219 13.38 20.20 -0.18
C ILE A 219 14.53 19.98 0.82
N THR A 220 15.13 21.05 1.34
CA THR A 220 16.16 20.97 2.40
C THR A 220 15.63 20.24 3.64
N LYS A 221 14.40 20.55 4.07
CA LYS A 221 13.76 19.87 5.21
C LYS A 221 13.48 18.39 4.92
N MET A 222 13.05 18.04 3.71
CA MET A 222 12.84 16.64 3.33
C MET A 222 14.12 15.84 3.49
N ARG A 223 15.23 16.33 2.92
CA ARG A 223 16.54 15.70 3.05
C ARG A 223 16.95 15.54 4.51
N ASP A 224 16.91 16.62 5.28
CA ASP A 224 17.34 16.60 6.67
C ASP A 224 16.47 15.62 7.49
N LYS A 225 15.17 15.54 7.18
CA LYS A 225 14.24 14.61 7.83
C LYS A 225 14.51 13.15 7.44
N ILE A 226 14.78 12.86 6.18
CA ILE A 226 15.15 11.51 5.72
C ILE A 226 16.41 11.05 6.45
N ILE A 227 17.45 11.88 6.53
CA ILE A 227 18.68 11.57 7.27
C ILE A 227 18.35 11.34 8.75
N GLU A 228 17.65 12.27 9.40
CA GLU A 228 17.31 12.17 10.81
C GLU A 228 16.56 10.88 11.13
N VAL A 229 15.57 10.50 10.31
CA VAL A 229 14.77 9.28 10.53
C VAL A 229 15.57 8.02 10.20
N SER A 230 16.43 8.05 9.18
CA SER A 230 17.29 6.90 8.82
C SER A 230 18.27 6.50 9.93
N THR A 231 18.69 7.44 10.78
CA THR A 231 19.56 7.13 11.93
C THR A 231 18.86 6.31 13.03
N ARG A 232 17.55 6.06 12.90
CA ARG A 232 16.73 5.41 13.92
C ARG A 232 16.41 3.94 13.63
N ASP A 233 16.88 3.38 12.51
CA ASP A 233 16.65 1.98 12.11
C ASP A 233 15.15 1.60 12.16
N GLU A 234 14.31 2.46 11.57
CA GLU A 234 12.86 2.37 11.68
C GLU A 234 12.24 1.80 10.40
N SER A 235 11.93 0.51 10.38
CA SER A 235 11.26 -0.16 9.27
C SER A 235 9.85 0.36 8.99
N LEU A 236 9.35 0.11 7.78
CA LEU A 236 8.01 0.56 7.41
C LEU A 236 6.92 -0.33 8.00
N ILE A 237 5.75 0.28 8.20
CA ILE A 237 4.50 -0.41 8.49
C ILE A 237 3.66 -0.51 7.20
N LEU A 238 3.30 -1.73 6.81
CA LEU A 238 2.23 -2.01 5.85
C LEU A 238 0.91 -1.55 6.45
N ARG A 239 0.34 -0.52 5.83
CA ARG A 239 -0.93 0.08 6.23
C ARG A 239 -1.98 -0.27 5.19
N LYS A 240 -3.11 -0.79 5.66
CA LYS A 240 -4.29 -1.10 4.85
C LYS A 240 -5.53 -0.53 5.52
N ALA A 241 -6.59 -0.26 4.75
CA ALA A 241 -7.86 0.14 5.33
C ALA A 241 -8.49 -1.04 6.11
N THR A 242 -9.41 -0.73 7.04
CA THR A 242 -10.09 -1.77 7.85
C THR A 242 -10.79 -2.81 6.97
N LYS A 243 -11.38 -2.39 5.84
CA LYS A 243 -12.04 -3.31 4.90
C LYS A 243 -11.06 -4.30 4.28
N ASP A 244 -9.85 -3.87 3.98
CA ASP A 244 -8.81 -4.69 3.35
C ASP A 244 -8.24 -5.68 4.37
N TRP A 245 -8.10 -5.29 5.64
CA TRP A 245 -7.76 -6.23 6.71
C TRP A 245 -8.82 -7.30 6.89
N HIS A 246 -10.11 -6.96 6.77
CA HIS A 246 -11.15 -7.97 6.76
C HIS A 246 -11.03 -8.94 5.57
N SER A 247 -10.68 -8.44 4.38
CA SER A 247 -10.44 -9.28 3.20
C SER A 247 -9.24 -10.21 3.41
N TRP A 248 -8.13 -9.68 3.92
CA TRP A 248 -6.92 -10.44 4.23
C TRP A 248 -7.22 -11.54 5.28
N ILE A 249 -7.91 -11.20 6.38
CA ILE A 249 -8.26 -12.16 7.44
C ILE A 249 -9.17 -13.26 6.89
N LYS A 250 -10.16 -12.93 6.06
CA LYS A 250 -11.04 -13.91 5.44
C LYS A 250 -10.27 -14.87 4.51
N ARG A 251 -9.30 -14.36 3.75
CA ARG A 251 -8.54 -15.13 2.78
C ARG A 251 -7.52 -16.04 3.45
N ASN A 252 -6.76 -15.50 4.41
CA ASN A 252 -5.60 -16.18 4.99
C ASN A 252 -5.95 -17.00 6.22
N LEU A 253 -6.97 -16.59 7.01
CA LEU A 253 -7.37 -17.27 8.24
C LEU A 253 -8.73 -17.97 8.13
N GLU A 254 -9.41 -17.83 6.99
CA GLU A 254 -10.78 -18.33 6.77
C GLU A 254 -11.83 -17.82 7.78
N LEU A 255 -11.53 -16.72 8.49
CA LEU A 255 -12.41 -16.12 9.48
C LEU A 255 -13.38 -15.12 8.84
N ARG A 256 -14.67 -15.19 9.20
CA ARG A 256 -15.67 -14.20 8.77
C ARG A 256 -15.74 -13.08 9.80
N LYS A 257 -16.24 -11.91 9.39
CA LYS A 257 -16.36 -10.71 10.26
C LYS A 257 -17.12 -10.93 11.58
N LYS A 258 -17.98 -11.96 11.66
CA LYS A 258 -18.73 -12.28 12.89
C LYS A 258 -17.94 -13.16 13.87
N ASP A 259 -16.85 -13.77 13.39
CA ASP A 259 -16.06 -14.72 14.16
C ASP A 259 -14.99 -14.00 15.02
N TYR A 260 -14.77 -12.69 14.82
CA TYR A 260 -13.78 -11.89 15.57
C TYR A 260 -14.15 -10.40 15.61
N VAL A 261 -13.43 -9.63 16.44
CA VAL A 261 -13.45 -8.16 16.47
C VAL A 261 -12.09 -7.61 16.07
N LEU A 262 -12.10 -6.74 15.05
CA LEU A 262 -10.91 -6.07 14.56
C LEU A 262 -10.72 -4.73 15.27
N VAL A 263 -9.54 -4.49 15.83
CA VAL A 263 -9.26 -3.31 16.67
C VAL A 263 -8.01 -2.58 16.21
N ASN A 264 -8.12 -1.28 15.98
CA ASN A 264 -6.98 -0.42 15.68
C ASN A 264 -6.21 -0.07 16.97
N ALA A 265 -4.97 -0.55 17.09
CA ALA A 265 -4.00 -0.11 18.07
C ALA A 265 -3.50 1.30 17.71
N SER A 266 -3.99 2.29 18.45
CA SER A 266 -3.70 3.72 18.24
C SER A 266 -3.21 4.37 19.54
N LEU A 267 -2.17 5.20 19.48
CA LEU A 267 -1.72 5.96 20.65
C LEU A 267 -2.72 7.05 21.07
N ALA A 268 -3.33 7.72 20.09
CA ALA A 268 -4.23 8.86 20.27
C ALA A 268 -5.67 8.44 20.64
N SER A 269 -6.14 7.30 20.12
CA SER A 269 -7.52 6.85 20.29
C SER A 269 -7.63 5.53 21.04
N CYS A 270 -6.55 5.08 21.71
CA CYS A 270 -6.51 3.86 22.52
C CYS A 270 -7.71 3.75 23.46
N ASP A 271 -7.96 4.80 24.24
CA ASP A 271 -9.02 4.79 25.26
C ASP A 271 -10.39 4.58 24.60
N THR A 272 -10.71 5.36 23.57
CA THR A 272 -11.99 5.27 22.85
C THR A 272 -12.19 3.90 22.23
N TYR A 273 -11.20 3.38 21.49
CA TYR A 273 -11.35 2.11 20.78
C TYR A 273 -11.48 0.93 21.74
N ILE A 274 -10.67 0.89 22.80
CA ILE A 274 -10.69 -0.21 23.75
C ILE A 274 -11.91 -0.14 24.68
N GLN A 275 -12.35 1.07 25.07
CA GLN A 275 -13.61 1.23 25.79
C GLN A 275 -14.80 0.79 24.93
N ARG A 276 -14.81 1.11 23.64
CA ARG A 276 -15.85 0.66 22.71
C ARG A 276 -15.90 -0.87 22.64
N VAL A 277 -14.76 -1.51 22.43
CA VAL A 277 -14.67 -2.99 22.40
C VAL A 277 -15.18 -3.59 23.71
N TRP A 278 -14.80 -3.02 24.86
CA TRP A 278 -15.27 -3.48 26.16
C TRP A 278 -16.79 -3.35 26.32
N CYS A 279 -17.32 -2.14 26.13
CA CYS A 279 -18.71 -1.80 26.43
C CYS A 279 -19.71 -2.28 25.38
N GLU A 280 -19.34 -2.25 24.10
CA GLU A 280 -20.26 -2.53 22.99
C GLU A 280 -20.14 -3.97 22.46
N THR A 281 -19.05 -4.66 22.77
CA THR A 281 -18.81 -6.04 22.29
C THR A 281 -18.70 -7.04 23.43
N ILE A 282 -17.73 -6.87 24.32
CA ILE A 282 -17.41 -7.87 25.35
C ILE A 282 -18.52 -7.98 26.40
N LEU A 283 -18.95 -6.86 27.00
CA LEU A 283 -20.03 -6.88 28.00
C LEU A 283 -21.34 -7.46 27.44
N PRO A 284 -21.81 -7.09 26.23
CA PRO A 284 -22.98 -7.73 25.63
C PRO A 284 -22.80 -9.23 25.34
N ALA A 285 -21.59 -9.67 24.96
CA ALA A 285 -21.31 -11.10 24.74
C ALA A 285 -21.43 -11.91 26.04
N ILE A 286 -20.91 -11.39 27.15
CA ILE A 286 -21.06 -12.00 28.48
C ILE A 286 -22.55 -12.15 28.84
N ILE A 287 -23.34 -11.10 28.64
CA ILE A 287 -24.78 -11.12 28.96
C ILE A 287 -25.52 -12.19 28.13
N LYS A 288 -25.09 -12.39 26.88
CA LYS A 288 -25.68 -13.37 25.96
C LYS A 288 -25.13 -14.78 26.13
N GLY A 289 -24.06 -14.97 26.91
CA GLY A 289 -23.34 -16.24 27.03
C GLY A 289 -22.65 -16.65 25.73
N THR A 290 -22.17 -15.67 24.96
CA THR A 290 -21.43 -15.89 23.70
C THR A 290 -19.96 -15.48 23.83
N ASP A 291 -19.46 -15.30 25.05
CA ASP A 291 -18.05 -15.17 25.36
C ASP A 291 -17.33 -16.53 25.28
N PRO A 292 -16.00 -16.56 25.05
CA PRO A 292 -15.10 -15.43 24.87
C PRO A 292 -15.19 -14.76 23.49
N VAL A 293 -14.88 -13.47 23.43
CA VAL A 293 -14.78 -12.71 22.17
C VAL A 293 -13.35 -12.74 21.63
N ASP A 294 -13.16 -13.22 20.40
CA ASP A 294 -11.84 -13.21 19.74
C ASP A 294 -11.50 -11.82 19.19
N ILE A 295 -10.30 -11.32 19.50
CA ILE A 295 -9.81 -9.98 19.16
C ILE A 295 -8.56 -10.08 18.31
N ILE A 296 -8.59 -9.41 17.15
CA ILE A 296 -7.43 -9.21 16.27
C ILE A 296 -7.06 -7.73 16.29
N PHE A 297 -5.77 -7.45 16.49
CA PHE A 297 -5.24 -6.09 16.38
C PHE A 297 -4.68 -5.78 14.99
N TYR A 298 -4.77 -4.53 14.60
CA TYR A 298 -3.97 -3.94 13.53
C TYR A 298 -3.59 -2.52 13.96
N THR A 299 -2.73 -1.83 13.23
CA THR A 299 -2.39 -0.42 13.51
C THR A 299 -2.49 0.44 12.26
N SER A 300 -2.83 1.70 12.47
CA SER A 300 -2.74 2.77 11.47
C SER A 300 -1.49 3.64 11.61
N LEU A 301 -0.61 3.32 12.56
CA LEU A 301 0.60 4.10 12.84
C LEU A 301 1.67 3.88 11.78
N TYR A 302 2.62 4.81 11.73
CA TYR A 302 3.66 4.84 10.70
C TYR A 302 4.91 4.08 11.09
N ARG A 303 5.20 4.06 12.40
CA ARG A 303 6.49 3.64 12.93
C ARG A 303 6.34 2.39 13.79
N PRO A 304 7.18 1.37 13.59
CA PRO A 304 7.16 0.13 14.39
C PRO A 304 7.21 0.38 15.89
N PRO A 305 8.06 1.28 16.44
CA PRO A 305 8.05 1.56 17.88
C PRO A 305 6.70 2.09 18.39
N GLU A 306 6.09 3.02 17.66
CA GLU A 306 4.78 3.59 18.01
C GLU A 306 3.68 2.53 17.92
N ALA A 307 3.74 1.66 16.91
CA ALA A 307 2.80 0.57 16.74
C ALA A 307 2.89 -0.47 17.87
N ARG A 308 4.11 -0.86 18.25
CA ARG A 308 4.37 -1.75 19.39
C ARG A 308 3.88 -1.13 20.70
N GLU A 309 4.18 0.15 20.92
CA GLU A 309 3.69 0.89 22.08
C GLU A 309 2.16 0.94 22.10
N ALA A 310 1.52 1.26 20.98
CA ALA A 310 0.06 1.33 20.87
C ALA A 310 -0.61 -0.02 21.13
N LEU A 311 -0.04 -1.11 20.62
CA LEU A 311 -0.55 -2.45 20.86
C LEU A 311 -0.43 -2.81 22.34
N SER A 312 0.74 -2.61 22.94
CA SER A 312 0.98 -2.85 24.37
C SER A 312 0.04 -2.04 25.26
N LYS A 313 -0.14 -0.75 24.95
CA LYS A 313 -1.07 0.15 25.64
C LYS A 313 -2.52 -0.33 25.51
N SER A 314 -2.92 -0.77 24.32
CA SER A 314 -4.27 -1.29 24.04
C SER A 314 -4.59 -2.54 24.86
N ILE A 315 -3.66 -3.50 24.89
CA ILE A 315 -3.79 -4.74 25.68
C ILE A 315 -3.84 -4.43 27.18
N THR A 316 -2.97 -3.53 27.65
CA THR A 316 -2.95 -3.09 29.04
C THR A 316 -4.28 -2.46 29.41
N LYS A 317 -4.82 -1.57 28.58
CA LYS A 317 -6.10 -0.91 28.82
C LYS A 317 -7.26 -1.91 28.88
N LEU A 318 -7.28 -2.89 27.99
CA LEU A 318 -8.33 -3.91 27.97
C LEU A 318 -8.31 -4.75 29.26
N ASN A 319 -7.13 -5.16 29.71
CA ASN A 319 -6.95 -5.85 30.99
C ASN A 319 -7.35 -4.97 32.19
N GLN A 320 -7.06 -3.67 32.15
CA GLN A 320 -7.50 -2.72 33.18
C GLN A 320 -9.03 -2.63 33.25
N LEU A 321 -9.73 -2.53 32.12
CA LEU A 321 -11.20 -2.48 32.11
C LEU A 321 -11.83 -3.75 32.68
N TYR A 322 -11.25 -4.92 32.38
CA TYR A 322 -11.67 -6.18 33.00
C TYR A 322 -11.49 -6.15 34.52
N ALA A 323 -10.28 -5.80 34.99
CA ALA A 323 -9.99 -5.72 36.42
C ALA A 323 -10.90 -4.72 37.15
N MET A 324 -11.14 -3.54 36.56
CA MET A 324 -12.04 -2.53 37.12
C MET A 324 -13.49 -3.03 37.20
N SER A 325 -13.98 -3.71 36.17
CA SER A 325 -15.34 -4.27 36.16
C SER A 325 -15.49 -5.36 37.22
N TYR A 326 -14.47 -6.20 37.39
CA TYR A 326 -14.42 -7.22 38.43
C TYR A 326 -14.46 -6.61 39.84
N GLU A 327 -13.57 -5.65 40.12
CA GLU A 327 -13.51 -5.00 41.42
C GLU A 327 -14.80 -4.23 41.76
N LEU A 328 -15.44 -3.63 40.74
CA LEU A 328 -16.76 -3.03 40.90
C LEU A 328 -17.79 -4.07 41.38
N VAL A 329 -17.93 -5.20 40.69
CA VAL A 329 -18.88 -6.25 41.07
C VAL A 329 -18.55 -6.83 42.45
N LYS A 330 -17.27 -7.08 42.72
CA LYS A 330 -16.79 -7.59 44.01
C LYS A 330 -17.15 -6.64 45.16
N SER A 331 -16.91 -5.35 44.99
CA SER A 331 -17.22 -4.34 46.02
C SER A 331 -18.73 -4.24 46.31
N GLN A 332 -19.57 -4.31 45.28
CA GLN A 332 -21.04 -4.27 45.43
C GLN A 332 -21.58 -5.52 46.14
N LEU A 333 -21.04 -6.70 45.80
CA LEU A 333 -21.42 -7.95 46.48
C LEU A 333 -20.97 -7.97 47.94
N ALA A 334 -19.76 -7.51 48.22
CA ALA A 334 -19.25 -7.41 49.59
C ALA A 334 -20.13 -6.49 50.45
N ALA A 335 -20.60 -5.36 49.91
CA ALA A 335 -21.55 -4.47 50.58
C ALA A 335 -22.90 -5.15 50.87
N ALA A 336 -23.30 -6.14 50.06
CA ALA A 336 -24.48 -6.97 50.28
C ALA A 336 -24.23 -8.19 51.19
N GLY A 337 -23.03 -8.33 51.77
CA GLY A 337 -22.65 -9.48 52.60
C GLY A 337 -22.37 -10.76 51.81
N LEU A 338 -22.20 -10.66 50.48
CA LEU A 338 -21.91 -11.78 49.59
C LEU A 338 -20.41 -11.80 49.24
N ASN A 339 -19.83 -13.00 49.15
CA ASN A 339 -18.45 -13.20 48.75
C ASN A 339 -18.38 -13.74 47.31
N LEU A 340 -17.97 -12.88 46.37
CA LEU A 340 -17.83 -13.25 44.95
C LEU A 340 -16.87 -14.43 44.75
N ASP A 341 -15.74 -14.46 45.45
CA ASP A 341 -14.76 -15.54 45.33
C ASP A 341 -15.34 -16.87 45.84
N GLY A 342 -16.22 -16.81 46.86
CA GLY A 342 -16.97 -17.96 47.36
C GLY A 342 -18.02 -18.45 46.36
N LEU A 343 -18.74 -17.53 45.71
CA LEU A 343 -19.73 -17.84 44.68
C LEU A 343 -19.08 -18.50 43.45
N LEU A 344 -17.93 -17.99 43.00
CA LEU A 344 -17.20 -18.55 41.87
C LEU A 344 -16.67 -19.95 42.18
N LYS A 345 -16.08 -20.15 43.38
CA LYS A 345 -15.66 -21.49 43.83
C LYS A 345 -16.81 -22.51 43.86
N ALA A 346 -18.00 -22.09 44.27
CA ALA A 346 -19.18 -22.96 44.28
C ALA A 346 -19.60 -23.40 42.86
N THR A 347 -19.27 -22.61 41.83
CA THR A 347 -19.48 -22.97 40.42
C THR A 347 -18.32 -23.79 39.81
N GLY A 348 -17.30 -24.13 40.60
CA GLY A 348 -16.08 -24.79 40.10
C GLY A 348 -15.15 -23.86 39.31
N LYS A 349 -15.41 -22.54 39.31
CA LYS A 349 -14.58 -21.54 38.62
C LYS A 349 -13.58 -20.92 39.61
N SER A 350 -12.33 -20.81 39.19
CA SER A 350 -11.23 -20.17 39.93
C SER A 350 -10.87 -18.85 39.26
N ILE A 351 -10.60 -17.81 40.05
CA ILE A 351 -10.33 -16.44 39.56
C ILE A 351 -8.92 -16.28 39.00
N GLY A 352 -7.96 -17.12 39.43
CA GLY A 352 -6.58 -17.06 38.96
C GLY A 352 -6.46 -17.37 37.46
N ASP A 353 -7.38 -18.19 36.95
CA ASP A 353 -7.50 -18.64 35.57
C ASP A 353 -8.92 -18.42 35.03
N ALA A 354 -9.66 -17.44 35.57
CA ALA A 354 -10.96 -17.10 35.03
C ALA A 354 -10.76 -16.75 33.55
N GLU A 355 -11.25 -17.63 32.67
CA GLU A 355 -11.27 -17.44 31.22
C GLU A 355 -11.75 -16.02 30.98
N LYS A 356 -10.83 -15.15 30.54
CA LYS A 356 -11.19 -13.78 30.25
C LYS A 356 -12.34 -13.84 29.25
N PRO A 357 -13.30 -12.91 29.31
CA PRO A 357 -14.42 -12.90 28.37
C PRO A 357 -14.00 -12.51 26.94
N PHE A 358 -12.69 -12.54 26.66
CA PHE A 358 -12.06 -12.24 25.40
C PHE A 358 -10.76 -13.03 25.25
N ASN A 359 -10.44 -13.37 24.00
CA ASN A 359 -9.14 -13.90 23.59
C ASN A 359 -8.46 -12.87 22.69
N ILE A 360 -7.17 -12.62 22.92
CA ILE A 360 -6.35 -11.86 21.97
C ILE A 360 -5.66 -12.89 21.09
N ILE A 361 -6.17 -13.09 19.88
CA ILE A 361 -5.69 -14.16 18.99
C ILE A 361 -4.46 -13.75 18.18
N GLY A 362 -4.19 -12.44 18.07
CA GLY A 362 -2.96 -11.92 17.48
C GLY A 362 -3.12 -10.52 16.90
N ALA A 363 -2.15 -10.12 16.08
CA ALA A 363 -2.16 -8.90 15.30
C ALA A 363 -1.83 -9.19 13.84
N CYS A 364 -2.37 -8.38 12.92
CA CYS A 364 -2.06 -8.51 11.49
C CYS A 364 -0.56 -8.30 11.22
N PRO A 365 0.06 -9.01 10.27
CA PRO A 365 1.46 -8.79 9.92
C PRO A 365 1.63 -7.45 9.19
N GLN A 366 2.24 -6.48 9.88
CA GLN A 366 2.41 -5.13 9.34
C GLN A 366 3.84 -4.59 9.27
N ILE A 367 4.83 -5.13 9.99
CA ILE A 367 6.16 -4.50 10.08
C ILE A 367 7.07 -5.18 9.05
N ALA A 368 7.51 -4.46 8.02
CA ALA A 368 8.05 -5.04 6.80
C ALA A 368 9.36 -5.85 6.96
N ASP A 369 10.18 -5.53 7.95
CA ASP A 369 11.45 -6.22 8.22
C ASP A 369 11.33 -7.34 9.26
N SER A 370 10.30 -7.30 10.10
CA SER A 370 10.14 -8.24 11.22
C SER A 370 8.97 -9.21 11.05
N HIS A 371 8.01 -8.89 10.18
CA HIS A 371 6.85 -9.73 9.91
C HIS A 371 6.90 -10.25 8.48
N ASP A 372 6.46 -11.49 8.30
CA ASP A 372 6.12 -12.02 7.00
C ASP A 372 4.76 -11.43 6.58
N LEU A 373 4.80 -10.42 5.69
CA LEU A 373 3.61 -9.69 5.25
C LEU A 373 2.65 -10.56 4.42
N GLU A 374 3.16 -11.64 3.84
CA GLU A 374 2.40 -12.64 3.07
C GLU A 374 2.04 -13.87 3.90
N SER A 375 2.27 -13.81 5.21
CA SER A 375 1.98 -14.93 6.11
C SER A 375 0.50 -15.31 6.06
N ASP A 376 0.23 -16.61 6.17
CA ASP A 376 -1.09 -17.17 6.42
C ASP A 376 -1.47 -17.14 7.92
N SER A 377 -0.76 -16.37 8.74
CA SER A 377 -0.90 -16.36 10.19
C SER A 377 -0.85 -14.97 10.82
N LEU A 378 -1.47 -14.84 11.99
CA LEU A 378 -1.35 -13.63 12.81
C LEU A 378 0.01 -13.59 13.53
N VAL A 379 0.54 -12.39 13.69
CA VAL A 379 1.69 -12.14 14.56
C VAL A 379 1.24 -12.22 16.01
N SER A 380 1.96 -13.02 16.81
CA SER A 380 1.74 -13.05 18.25
C SER A 380 1.97 -11.67 18.85
N VAL A 381 1.06 -11.20 19.70
CA VAL A 381 1.18 -9.88 20.34
C VAL A 381 2.45 -9.71 21.19
N ALA A 382 3.09 -10.81 21.61
CA ALA A 382 4.36 -10.78 22.31
C ALA A 382 5.58 -10.61 21.38
N LYS A 383 5.39 -10.86 20.08
CA LYS A 383 6.42 -10.80 19.02
C LYS A 383 6.18 -9.69 17.99
N TYR A 384 5.12 -8.91 18.18
CA TYR A 384 4.82 -7.72 17.39
C TYR A 384 5.81 -6.60 17.75
#